data_AF-A0A965Z496-F1
#
_entry.id   AF-A0A965Z496-F1
#
_cell.length_a   1.000
_cell.length_b   1.000
_cell.length_c   1.000
_cell.angle_alpha   90.00
_cell.angle_beta   90.00
_cell.angle_gamma   90.00
#
_symmetry.space_group_name_H-M   'P 1'
#
loop_
_entity.id
_entity.type
_entity.pdbx_description
1 polymer ?
#
loop_
_entity_poly.entity_id
_entity_poly.type
_entity_poly.pdbx_seq_one_letter_code
_entity_poly.pdbx_strand_id
1 'polypeptide(L)'
;MKPIRLPIPALLLLLFVAAAWPWPLPRSWAAGFLPGLAILGLIAARRMPLRMWIGGVIILGLIALYAWNASHDWSAGRGPLPIEHIRWLPASANAEGTWGTFGLALAAFAAFALGARLTPRQIRGVQALALAAGVAMAFVVLFQRLEPSQPRIREYTGIFVNENHFAVFSNLLLPVVLVMASRARFRAVQDGKPSSPAGLLVLAALLIATAVVLCGSRAGVAVMALLVAAHVWTAHRAVQNYPFTGVPISLWLKTLGWAGVVAAVGFAVRAFWREWTQLATIGKEWAFRSGILKDTLAAWREQPVWGTGPGTFTTVFPYYQSEMFAGKTIL
;
A
#
# COMPACT_ATOMS: atom_id res chain seq x y z
N MET A 1 2.55 -21.99 -36.97
CA MET A 1 2.12 -20.62 -36.55
C MET A 1 3.00 -20.18 -35.37
N LYS A 2 3.60 -18.98 -35.41
CA LYS A 2 4.38 -18.46 -34.27
C LYS A 2 3.41 -18.03 -33.15
N PRO A 3 3.63 -18.41 -31.88
CA PRO A 3 2.75 -17.98 -30.79
C PRO A 3 2.78 -16.46 -30.65
N ILE A 4 1.60 -15.83 -30.71
CA ILE A 4 1.43 -14.40 -30.45
C ILE A 4 1.94 -14.10 -29.04
N ARG A 5 2.96 -13.25 -28.93
CA ARG A 5 3.49 -12.81 -27.63
C ARG A 5 2.73 -11.56 -27.20
N LEU A 6 1.85 -11.70 -26.21
CA LEU A 6 1.17 -10.55 -25.62
C LEU A 6 2.19 -9.62 -24.92
N PRO A 7 2.11 -8.30 -25.11
CA PRO A 7 3.00 -7.34 -24.47
C PRO A 7 2.69 -7.23 -22.97
N ILE A 8 3.41 -8.00 -22.14
CA ILE A 8 3.23 -8.08 -20.68
C ILE A 8 3.14 -6.69 -20.00
N PRO A 9 4.00 -5.69 -20.31
CA PRO A 9 3.88 -4.36 -19.70
C PRO A 9 2.57 -3.64 -20.06
N ALA A 10 2.07 -3.81 -21.28
CA ALA A 10 0.81 -3.21 -21.69
C ALA A 10 -0.37 -3.87 -20.97
N LEU A 11 -0.34 -5.20 -20.80
CA LEU A 11 -1.36 -5.90 -19.99
C LEU A 11 -1.35 -5.44 -18.53
N LEU A 12 -0.17 -5.26 -17.93
CA LEU A 12 -0.06 -4.71 -16.57
C LEU A 12 -0.63 -3.30 -16.48
N LEU A 13 -0.27 -2.43 -17.45
CA LEU A 13 -0.78 -1.07 -17.50
C LEU A 13 -2.31 -1.07 -17.63
N LEU A 14 -2.87 -1.84 -18.56
CA LEU A 14 -4.31 -1.95 -18.75
C LEU A 14 -5.01 -2.48 -17.49
N LEU A 15 -4.42 -3.46 -16.81
CA LEU A 15 -4.97 -4.03 -15.59
C LEU A 15 -4.97 -3.00 -14.45
N PHE A 16 -3.89 -2.24 -14.27
CA PHE A 16 -3.82 -1.17 -13.25
C PHE A 16 -4.75 -0.02 -13.58
N VAL A 17 -4.82 0.38 -14.86
CA VAL A 17 -5.75 1.40 -15.33
C VAL A 17 -7.17 0.95 -15.05
N ALA A 18 -7.55 -0.28 -15.42
CA ALA A 18 -8.88 -0.84 -15.16
C ALA A 18 -9.21 -0.94 -13.66
N ALA A 19 -8.24 -1.34 -12.83
CA ALA A 19 -8.44 -1.45 -11.38
C ALA A 19 -8.53 -0.08 -10.69
N ALA A 20 -7.85 0.93 -11.21
CA ALA A 20 -7.86 2.30 -10.67
C ALA A 20 -8.95 3.19 -11.30
N TRP A 21 -9.63 2.73 -12.35
CA TRP A 21 -10.54 3.55 -13.14
C TRP A 21 -11.82 3.87 -12.37
N PRO A 22 -12.12 5.15 -12.06
CA PRO A 22 -13.29 5.52 -11.27
C PRO A 22 -14.54 5.84 -12.11
N TRP A 23 -14.50 5.65 -13.44
CA TRP A 23 -15.62 6.05 -14.30
C TRP A 23 -16.87 5.19 -14.02
N PRO A 24 -18.09 5.76 -14.06
CA PRO A 24 -19.33 5.00 -14.04
C PRO A 24 -19.47 4.20 -15.35
N LEU A 25 -18.69 3.13 -15.49
CA LEU A 25 -19.01 2.08 -16.44
C LEU A 25 -20.33 1.45 -15.97
N PRO A 26 -21.20 1.02 -16.90
CA PRO A 26 -22.34 0.19 -16.54
C PRO A 26 -21.86 -0.97 -15.66
N ARG A 27 -22.59 -1.30 -14.58
CA ARG A 27 -22.16 -2.34 -13.63
C ARG A 27 -21.78 -3.66 -14.31
N SER A 28 -22.47 -4.01 -15.39
CA SER A 28 -22.18 -5.19 -16.23
C SER A 28 -20.80 -5.15 -16.89
N TRP A 29 -20.33 -3.97 -17.30
CA TRP A 29 -19.01 -3.78 -17.89
C TRP A 29 -17.93 -3.86 -16.82
N ALA A 30 -18.14 -3.19 -15.67
CA ALA A 30 -17.20 -3.28 -14.55
C ALA A 30 -17.04 -4.72 -14.03
N ALA A 31 -18.15 -5.47 -13.95
CA ALA A 31 -18.16 -6.86 -13.50
C ALA A 31 -17.43 -7.82 -14.46
N GLY A 32 -17.44 -7.56 -15.77
CA GLY A 32 -16.78 -8.42 -16.76
C GLY A 32 -15.36 -7.98 -17.15
N PHE A 33 -15.11 -6.68 -17.22
CA PHE A 33 -13.90 -6.13 -17.82
C PHE A 33 -12.64 -6.40 -16.99
N LEU A 34 -12.67 -6.09 -15.69
CA LEU A 34 -11.51 -6.30 -14.82
C LEU A 34 -11.17 -7.79 -14.67
N PRO A 35 -12.14 -8.70 -14.37
CA PRO A 35 -11.87 -10.13 -14.37
C PRO A 35 -11.39 -10.66 -15.73
N GLY A 36 -11.98 -10.18 -16.83
CA GLY A 36 -11.56 -10.55 -18.19
C GLY A 36 -10.09 -10.20 -18.46
N LEU A 37 -9.67 -8.96 -18.15
CA LEU A 37 -8.26 -8.56 -18.26
C LEU A 37 -7.34 -9.37 -17.35
N ALA A 38 -7.79 -9.68 -16.13
CA ALA A 38 -7.01 -10.50 -15.20
C ALA A 38 -6.82 -11.93 -15.73
N ILE A 39 -7.86 -12.55 -16.27
CA ILE A 39 -7.78 -13.88 -16.91
C ILE A 39 -6.82 -13.84 -18.10
N LEU A 40 -6.90 -12.84 -18.97
CA LEU A 40 -5.95 -12.66 -20.08
C LEU A 40 -4.50 -12.51 -19.57
N GLY A 41 -4.32 -11.77 -18.47
CA GLY A 41 -3.03 -11.65 -17.79
C GLY A 41 -2.49 -12.99 -17.29
N LEU A 42 -3.33 -13.79 -16.65
CA LEU A 42 -2.97 -15.12 -16.16
C LEU A 42 -2.64 -16.10 -17.29
N ILE A 43 -3.39 -16.06 -18.40
CA ILE A 43 -3.08 -16.83 -19.62
C ILE A 43 -1.71 -16.43 -20.17
N ALA A 44 -1.42 -15.13 -20.24
CA ALA A 44 -0.11 -14.62 -20.66
C ALA A 44 1.03 -15.03 -19.69
N ALA A 45 0.71 -15.20 -18.41
CA ALA A 45 1.62 -15.59 -17.34
C ALA A 45 1.66 -17.12 -17.05
N ARG A 46 1.11 -17.98 -17.92
CA ARG A 46 0.98 -19.44 -17.70
C ARG A 46 2.23 -20.20 -17.25
N ARG A 47 3.43 -19.66 -17.51
CA ARG A 47 4.73 -20.26 -17.12
C ARG A 47 5.22 -19.85 -15.73
N MET A 48 4.31 -19.61 -14.79
CA MET A 48 4.63 -19.26 -13.41
C MET A 48 4.93 -20.52 -12.57
N PRO A 49 5.80 -20.45 -11.53
CA PRO A 49 6.02 -21.58 -10.62
C PRO A 49 4.71 -22.13 -10.03
N LEU A 50 4.56 -23.46 -10.00
CA LEU A 50 3.35 -24.14 -9.53
C LEU A 50 2.89 -23.68 -8.14
N ARG A 51 3.83 -23.46 -7.21
CA ARG A 51 3.52 -22.95 -5.86
C ARG A 51 2.75 -21.62 -5.85
N MET A 52 3.03 -20.73 -6.81
CA MET A 52 2.33 -19.45 -6.93
C MET A 52 0.92 -19.65 -7.48
N TRP A 53 0.75 -20.59 -8.43
CA TRP A 53 -0.56 -21.00 -8.92
C TRP A 53 -1.42 -21.58 -7.81
N ILE A 54 -0.88 -22.53 -7.05
CA ILE A 54 -1.57 -23.13 -5.90
C ILE A 54 -1.99 -22.05 -4.90
N GLY A 55 -1.08 -21.16 -4.50
CA GLY A 55 -1.41 -20.08 -3.56
C GLY A 55 -2.53 -19.16 -4.08
N GLY A 56 -2.46 -18.74 -5.34
CA GLY A 56 -3.50 -17.91 -5.94
C GLY A 56 -4.85 -18.62 -6.05
N VAL A 57 -4.87 -19.88 -6.50
CA VAL A 57 -6.09 -20.69 -6.60
C VAL A 57 -6.72 -20.92 -5.23
N ILE A 58 -5.92 -21.19 -4.19
CA ILE A 58 -6.43 -21.37 -2.82
C ILE A 58 -7.10 -20.07 -2.33
N ILE A 59 -6.43 -18.92 -2.47
CA ILE A 59 -6.98 -17.64 -2.02
C ILE A 59 -8.26 -17.30 -2.78
N LEU A 60 -8.25 -17.40 -4.11
CA LEU A 60 -9.40 -17.11 -4.96
C LEU A 60 -10.55 -18.09 -4.72
N GLY A 61 -10.25 -19.37 -4.55
CA GLY A 61 -11.23 -20.40 -4.21
C GLY A 61 -11.88 -20.14 -2.86
N LEU A 62 -11.11 -19.71 -1.85
CA LEU A 62 -11.65 -19.33 -0.55
C LEU A 62 -12.58 -18.11 -0.66
N ILE A 63 -12.19 -17.05 -1.38
CA ILE A 63 -13.05 -15.86 -1.58
C ILE A 63 -14.33 -16.24 -2.35
N ALA A 64 -14.23 -17.09 -3.37
CA ALA A 64 -15.40 -17.58 -4.11
C ALA A 64 -16.33 -18.42 -3.21
N LEU A 65 -15.77 -19.22 -2.29
CA LEU A 65 -16.53 -19.98 -1.31
C LEU A 65 -17.32 -19.06 -0.36
N TYR A 66 -16.71 -17.97 0.13
CA TYR A 66 -17.44 -16.92 0.87
C TYR A 66 -18.58 -16.33 0.05
N ALA A 67 -18.32 -16.00 -1.21
CA ALA A 67 -19.30 -15.33 -2.08
C ALA A 67 -20.48 -16.26 -2.44
N TRP A 68 -20.24 -17.57 -2.53
CA TRP A 68 -21.26 -18.57 -2.82
C TRP A 68 -22.15 -18.87 -1.59
N ASN A 69 -21.56 -18.96 -0.40
CA ASN A 69 -22.27 -19.25 0.84
C ASN A 69 -22.71 -17.93 1.53
N ALA A 70 -23.65 -17.21 0.92
CA ALA A 70 -24.15 -15.96 1.49
C ALA A 70 -24.88 -16.20 2.82
N SER A 71 -24.52 -15.48 3.89
CA SER A 71 -25.19 -15.57 5.19
C SER A 71 -26.32 -14.57 5.37
N HIS A 72 -26.32 -13.49 4.57
CA HIS A 72 -27.33 -12.44 4.63
C HIS A 72 -27.75 -12.02 3.22
N ASP A 73 -29.03 -11.67 3.07
CA ASP A 73 -29.54 -10.93 1.94
C ASP A 73 -29.53 -9.43 2.27
N TRP A 74 -29.08 -8.60 1.33
CA TRP A 74 -28.98 -7.16 1.52
C TRP A 74 -30.04 -6.44 0.70
N SER A 75 -30.88 -5.67 1.40
CA SER A 75 -31.83 -4.77 0.73
C SER A 75 -31.74 -3.36 1.30
N ALA A 76 -31.73 -2.37 0.40
CA ALA A 76 -31.72 -0.96 0.77
C ALA A 76 -32.91 -0.65 1.69
N GLY A 77 -32.62 -0.07 2.86
CA GLY A 77 -33.64 0.33 3.85
C GLY A 77 -34.05 -0.75 4.86
N ARG A 78 -33.74 -2.04 4.63
CA ARG A 78 -34.01 -3.11 5.62
C ARG A 78 -32.75 -3.66 6.27
N GLY A 79 -31.62 -3.53 5.59
CA GLY A 79 -30.33 -4.04 6.05
C GLY A 79 -30.12 -5.53 5.77
N PRO A 80 -29.11 -6.16 6.42
CA PRO A 80 -28.76 -7.54 6.24
C PRO A 80 -29.80 -8.40 6.95
N LEU A 81 -30.58 -9.15 6.17
CA LEU A 81 -31.50 -10.14 6.69
C LEU A 81 -30.81 -11.50 6.66
N PRO A 82 -30.72 -12.22 7.79
CA PRO A 82 -30.06 -13.52 7.81
C PRO A 82 -30.82 -14.49 6.90
N ILE A 83 -30.08 -15.27 6.12
CA ILE A 83 -30.61 -16.33 5.26
C ILE A 83 -30.01 -17.69 5.64
N GLU A 84 -30.67 -18.74 5.20
CA GLU A 84 -30.17 -20.10 5.38
C GLU A 84 -28.85 -20.29 4.60
N HIS A 85 -27.82 -20.77 5.30
CA HIS A 85 -26.48 -20.96 4.78
C HIS A 85 -25.80 -22.13 5.49
N ILE A 86 -24.70 -22.62 4.93
CA ILE A 86 -23.95 -23.73 5.48
C ILE A 86 -23.03 -23.20 6.59
N ARG A 87 -23.45 -23.35 7.86
CA ARG A 87 -22.80 -22.74 9.04
C ARG A 87 -21.34 -23.13 9.27
N TRP A 88 -20.93 -24.31 8.82
CA TRP A 88 -19.55 -24.78 8.99
C TRP A 88 -18.61 -24.29 7.87
N LEU A 89 -19.16 -23.75 6.78
CA LEU A 89 -18.41 -23.15 5.69
C LEU A 89 -18.22 -21.64 5.92
N PRO A 90 -17.16 -21.03 5.35
CA PRO A 90 -17.02 -19.58 5.33
C PRO A 90 -18.22 -18.95 4.64
N ALA A 91 -18.76 -17.86 5.19
CA ALA A 91 -19.98 -17.24 4.70
C ALA A 91 -19.84 -15.72 4.58
N SER A 92 -20.45 -15.14 3.55
CA SER A 92 -20.41 -13.68 3.32
C SER A 92 -21.70 -12.99 3.71
N ALA A 93 -21.59 -11.92 4.50
CA ALA A 93 -22.73 -11.05 4.82
C ALA A 93 -23.13 -10.12 3.65
N ASN A 94 -22.30 -10.03 2.60
CA ASN A 94 -22.63 -9.33 1.35
C ASN A 94 -21.94 -10.04 0.18
N ALA A 95 -22.64 -10.98 -0.44
CA ALA A 95 -22.12 -11.76 -1.56
C ALA A 95 -21.69 -10.89 -2.75
N GLU A 96 -22.42 -9.82 -3.08
CA GLU A 96 -22.06 -8.88 -4.16
C GLU A 96 -20.72 -8.20 -3.86
N GLY A 97 -20.54 -7.68 -2.64
CA GLY A 97 -19.28 -7.08 -2.20
C GLY A 97 -18.11 -8.06 -2.21
N THR A 98 -18.36 -9.32 -1.83
CA THR A 98 -17.34 -10.37 -1.90
C THR A 98 -16.98 -10.77 -3.32
N TRP A 99 -17.94 -10.83 -4.26
CA TRP A 99 -17.64 -11.02 -5.69
C TRP A 99 -16.83 -9.85 -6.27
N GLY A 100 -17.12 -8.61 -5.87
CA GLY A 100 -16.28 -7.46 -6.20
C GLY A 100 -14.84 -7.63 -5.70
N THR A 101 -14.69 -8.10 -4.46
CA THR A 101 -13.38 -8.39 -3.86
C THR A 101 -12.66 -9.54 -4.56
N PHE A 102 -13.39 -10.56 -5.00
CA PHE A 102 -12.85 -11.64 -5.83
C PHE A 102 -12.25 -11.09 -7.13
N GLY A 103 -12.96 -10.20 -7.83
CA GLY A 103 -12.45 -9.55 -9.04
C GLY A 103 -11.16 -8.76 -8.81
N LEU A 104 -11.09 -8.00 -7.71
CA LEU A 104 -9.88 -7.27 -7.30
C LEU A 104 -8.73 -8.22 -6.93
N ALA A 105 -9.01 -9.29 -6.17
CA ALA A 105 -8.01 -10.29 -5.81
C ALA A 105 -7.47 -11.03 -7.04
N LEU A 106 -8.34 -11.34 -8.01
CA LEU A 106 -7.97 -11.95 -9.29
C LEU A 106 -7.08 -11.01 -10.10
N ALA A 107 -7.42 -9.72 -10.15
CA ALA A 107 -6.58 -8.70 -10.78
C ALA A 107 -5.23 -8.55 -10.09
N ALA A 108 -5.19 -8.51 -8.75
CA ALA A 108 -3.94 -8.46 -8.00
C ALA A 108 -3.06 -9.70 -8.26
N PHE A 109 -3.66 -10.90 -8.29
CA PHE A 109 -2.96 -12.14 -8.61
C PHE A 109 -2.42 -12.14 -10.05
N ALA A 110 -3.22 -11.68 -11.02
CA ALA A 110 -2.79 -11.52 -12.40
C ALA A 110 -1.63 -10.52 -12.53
N ALA A 111 -1.71 -9.38 -11.83
CA ALA A 111 -0.64 -8.38 -11.80
C ALA A 111 0.66 -8.96 -11.22
N PHE A 112 0.57 -9.72 -10.14
CA PHE A 112 1.71 -10.43 -9.56
C PHE A 112 2.31 -11.44 -10.55
N ALA A 113 1.48 -12.26 -11.19
CA ALA A 113 1.91 -13.28 -12.15
C ALA A 113 2.58 -12.65 -13.39
N LEU A 114 2.01 -11.56 -13.93
CA LEU A 114 2.61 -10.79 -15.01
C LEU A 114 3.91 -10.12 -14.57
N GLY A 115 3.96 -9.57 -13.35
CA GLY A 115 5.14 -8.97 -12.74
C GLY A 115 6.32 -9.95 -12.64
N ALA A 116 6.05 -11.20 -12.25
CA ALA A 116 7.04 -12.27 -12.18
C ALA A 116 7.63 -12.65 -13.55
N ARG A 117 7.01 -12.21 -14.65
CA ARG A 117 7.44 -12.46 -16.04
C ARG A 117 8.18 -11.28 -16.66
N LEU A 118 8.31 -10.15 -15.95
CA LEU A 118 9.04 -8.99 -16.45
C LEU A 118 10.53 -9.31 -16.60
N THR A 119 11.10 -8.86 -17.72
CA THR A 119 12.55 -8.95 -17.97
C THR A 119 13.32 -8.01 -17.02
N PRO A 120 14.61 -8.25 -16.76
CA PRO A 120 15.44 -7.36 -15.95
C PRO A 120 15.48 -5.90 -16.46
N ARG A 121 15.31 -5.68 -17.77
CA ARG A 121 15.20 -4.33 -18.34
C ARG A 121 13.86 -3.68 -17.99
N GLN A 122 12.76 -4.42 -18.11
CA GLN A 122 11.42 -3.94 -17.73
C GLN A 122 11.32 -3.67 -16.23
N ILE A 123 11.85 -4.55 -15.38
CA ILE A 123 11.88 -4.34 -13.92
C ILE A 123 12.62 -3.04 -13.59
N ARG A 124 13.78 -2.80 -14.20
CA ARG A 124 14.52 -1.54 -14.04
C ARG A 124 13.71 -0.33 -14.51
N GLY A 125 12.97 -0.46 -15.62
CA GLY A 125 12.08 0.59 -16.10
C GLY A 125 10.96 0.92 -15.12
N VAL A 126 10.29 -0.10 -14.58
CA VAL A 126 9.24 0.08 -13.55
C VAL A 126 9.81 0.70 -12.28
N GLN A 127 10.98 0.25 -11.84
CA GLN A 127 11.68 0.82 -10.68
C GLN A 127 12.06 2.30 -10.90
N ALA A 128 12.58 2.63 -12.08
CA ALA A 128 12.93 4.00 -12.43
C ALA A 128 11.69 4.92 -12.50
N LEU A 129 10.59 4.43 -13.08
CA LEU A 129 9.32 5.15 -13.12
C LEU A 129 8.76 5.37 -11.72
N ALA A 130 8.79 4.34 -10.87
CA ALA A 130 8.31 4.41 -9.49
C ALA A 130 9.14 5.42 -8.68
N LEU A 131 10.48 5.37 -8.81
CA LEU A 131 11.39 6.35 -8.23
C LEU A 131 11.08 7.78 -8.69
N ALA A 132 10.94 7.98 -10.00
CA ALA A 132 10.64 9.29 -10.58
C ALA A 132 9.30 9.83 -10.07
N ALA A 133 8.26 8.99 -10.00
CA ALA A 133 6.96 9.34 -9.44
C ALA A 133 7.09 9.73 -7.95
N GLY A 134 7.84 8.96 -7.15
CA GLY A 134 8.09 9.28 -5.74
C GLY A 134 8.78 10.62 -5.54
N VAL A 135 9.85 10.87 -6.28
CA VAL A 135 10.62 12.12 -6.21
C VAL A 135 9.78 13.30 -6.69
N ALA A 136 9.06 13.16 -7.80
CA ALA A 136 8.18 14.21 -8.31
C ALA A 136 7.09 14.56 -7.28
N MET A 137 6.44 13.56 -6.68
CA MET A 137 5.44 13.78 -5.65
C MET A 137 6.03 14.39 -4.37
N ALA A 138 7.24 13.98 -3.97
CA ALA A 138 7.94 14.57 -2.85
C ALA A 138 8.22 16.06 -3.09
N PHE A 139 8.67 16.43 -4.29
CA PHE A 139 8.85 17.84 -4.67
C PHE A 139 7.53 18.60 -4.61
N VAL A 140 6.44 18.07 -5.18
CA VAL A 140 5.13 18.72 -5.12
C VAL A 140 4.71 19.03 -3.68
N VAL A 141 4.84 18.06 -2.77
CA VAL A 141 4.50 18.25 -1.35
C VAL A 141 5.43 19.25 -0.67
N LEU A 142 6.73 19.19 -0.94
CA LEU A 142 7.72 20.14 -0.42
C LEU A 142 7.40 21.57 -0.89
N PHE A 143 7.16 21.79 -2.18
CA PHE A 143 6.80 23.09 -2.74
C PHE A 143 5.49 23.62 -2.15
N GLN A 144 4.45 22.78 -2.06
CA GLN A 144 3.19 23.15 -1.42
C GLN A 144 3.41 23.63 0.02
N ARG A 145 4.35 23.04 0.75
CA ARG A 145 4.63 23.40 2.14
C ARG A 145 5.51 24.64 2.30
N LEU A 146 6.45 24.85 1.38
CA LEU A 146 7.39 25.97 1.40
C LEU A 146 6.80 27.27 0.83
N GLU A 147 5.73 27.20 0.02
CA GLU A 147 5.06 28.37 -0.55
C GLU A 147 3.63 28.54 0.02
N PRO A 148 3.44 29.35 1.08
CA PRO A 148 2.15 29.51 1.76
C PRO A 148 1.04 30.11 0.90
N SER A 149 1.42 30.88 -0.14
CA SER A 149 0.55 31.74 -0.96
C SER A 149 0.06 31.12 -2.27
N GLN A 150 0.51 29.92 -2.64
CA GLN A 150 0.04 29.25 -3.87
C GLN A 150 -1.41 28.75 -3.72
N PRO A 151 -2.23 28.81 -4.79
CA PRO A 151 -3.56 28.23 -4.78
C PRO A 151 -3.48 26.73 -4.47
N ARG A 152 -4.10 26.34 -3.36
CA ARG A 152 -4.02 24.98 -2.83
C ARG A 152 -5.11 24.13 -3.49
N ILE A 153 -4.71 23.18 -4.33
CA ILE A 153 -5.66 22.20 -4.89
C ILE A 153 -6.16 21.27 -3.76
N ARG A 154 -5.28 20.89 -2.82
CA ARG A 154 -5.55 20.10 -1.58
C ARG A 154 -4.52 20.42 -0.49
N GLU A 155 -4.79 20.05 0.76
CA GLU A 155 -3.87 20.24 1.89
C GLU A 155 -2.60 19.38 1.72
N TYR A 156 -1.49 19.99 1.31
CA TYR A 156 -0.10 19.47 1.37
C TYR A 156 0.11 17.98 0.98
N THR A 157 -0.66 17.49 0.01
CA THR A 157 -0.76 16.07 -0.36
C THR A 157 -0.57 15.82 -1.84
N GLY A 158 -0.24 16.85 -2.63
CA GLY A 158 -0.14 16.75 -4.07
C GLY A 158 -1.46 16.30 -4.72
N ILE A 159 -1.46 15.13 -5.37
CA ILE A 159 -2.64 14.57 -6.06
C ILE A 159 -3.53 13.72 -5.14
N PHE A 160 -3.07 13.40 -3.92
CA PHE A 160 -3.77 12.50 -3.03
C PHE A 160 -4.94 13.20 -2.33
N VAL A 161 -5.93 12.42 -1.89
CA VAL A 161 -7.14 12.98 -1.24
C VAL A 161 -6.83 13.47 0.17
N ASN A 162 -5.93 12.79 0.88
CA ASN A 162 -5.54 13.12 2.24
C ASN A 162 -4.07 12.74 2.52
N GLU A 163 -3.58 13.20 3.67
CA GLU A 163 -2.21 13.01 4.17
C GLU A 163 -1.85 11.52 4.27
N ASN A 164 -2.80 10.71 4.70
CA ASN A 164 -2.61 9.27 4.89
C ASN A 164 -2.38 8.54 3.56
N HIS A 165 -3.08 8.91 2.49
CA HIS A 165 -2.90 8.30 1.16
C HIS A 165 -1.52 8.64 0.58
N PHE A 166 -1.07 9.89 0.70
CA PHE A 166 0.28 10.26 0.28
C PHE A 166 1.35 9.53 1.09
N ALA A 167 1.16 9.43 2.41
CA ALA A 167 2.10 8.73 3.28
C ALA A 167 2.18 7.23 2.95
N VAL A 168 1.05 6.57 2.67
CA VAL A 168 1.02 5.17 2.23
C VAL A 168 1.80 5.00 0.92
N PHE A 169 1.55 5.84 -0.08
CA PHE A 169 2.28 5.81 -1.35
C PHE A 169 3.81 5.94 -1.14
N SER A 170 4.22 6.95 -0.37
CA SER A 170 5.63 7.22 -0.09
C SER A 170 6.29 6.09 0.70
N ASN A 171 5.61 5.55 1.71
CA ASN A 171 6.12 4.45 2.53
C ASN A 171 6.21 3.12 1.79
N LEU A 172 5.34 2.86 0.80
CA LEU A 172 5.47 1.69 -0.08
C LEU A 172 6.69 1.81 -1.01
N LEU A 173 7.02 3.03 -1.42
CA LEU A 173 8.12 3.29 -2.35
C LEU A 173 9.48 3.35 -1.66
N LEU A 174 9.54 3.93 -0.45
CA LEU A 174 10.77 4.14 0.31
C LEU A 174 11.67 2.88 0.44
N PRO A 175 11.16 1.69 0.84
CA PRO A 175 12.00 0.50 0.92
C PRO A 175 12.54 0.06 -0.44
N VAL A 176 11.79 0.29 -1.53
CA VAL A 176 12.26 -0.01 -2.90
C VAL A 176 13.47 0.85 -3.25
N VAL A 177 13.38 2.17 -3.00
CA VAL A 177 14.47 3.10 -3.28
C VAL A 177 15.71 2.80 -2.43
N LEU A 178 15.52 2.52 -1.15
CA LEU A 178 16.60 2.16 -0.23
C LEU A 178 17.30 0.85 -0.64
N VAL A 179 16.54 -0.20 -1.00
CA VAL A 179 17.11 -1.45 -1.51
C VAL A 179 17.84 -1.24 -2.85
N MET A 180 17.30 -0.40 -3.74
CA MET A 180 18.00 -0.03 -4.97
C MET A 180 19.33 0.66 -4.67
N ALA A 181 19.39 1.55 -3.68
CA ALA A 181 20.61 2.22 -3.25
C ALA A 181 21.65 1.21 -2.73
N SER A 182 21.26 0.29 -1.84
CA SER A 182 22.16 -0.76 -1.34
C SER A 182 22.68 -1.67 -2.45
N ARG A 183 21.82 -2.07 -3.40
CA ARG A 183 22.21 -2.91 -4.55
C ARG A 183 23.15 -2.18 -5.51
N ALA A 184 22.88 -0.90 -5.79
CA ALA A 184 23.74 -0.07 -6.63
C ALA A 184 25.13 0.09 -6.02
N ARG A 185 25.20 0.26 -4.70
CA ARG A 185 26.45 0.31 -3.96
C ARG A 185 27.20 -1.02 -3.99
N PHE A 186 26.52 -2.11 -3.64
CA PHE A 186 27.11 -3.45 -3.64
C PHE A 186 27.73 -3.81 -5.00
N ARG A 187 27.01 -3.52 -6.10
CA ARG A 187 27.52 -3.73 -7.46
C ARG A 187 28.73 -2.86 -7.78
N ALA A 188 28.71 -1.58 -7.40
CA ALA A 188 29.86 -0.70 -7.66
C ALA A 188 31.13 -1.21 -6.95
N VAL A 189 30.99 -1.72 -5.72
CA VAL A 189 32.10 -2.34 -4.98
C VAL A 189 32.57 -3.63 -5.67
N GLN A 190 31.65 -4.53 -6.05
CA GLN A 190 32.00 -5.77 -6.75
C GLN A 190 32.68 -5.52 -8.10
N ASP A 191 32.24 -4.49 -8.82
CA ASP A 191 32.76 -4.12 -10.13
C ASP A 191 34.04 -3.25 -10.03
N GLY A 192 34.52 -2.92 -8.82
CA GLY A 192 35.67 -2.02 -8.62
C GLY A 192 35.46 -0.60 -9.15
N LYS A 193 34.21 -0.13 -9.24
CA LYS A 193 33.88 1.19 -9.79
C LYS A 193 34.14 2.29 -8.76
N PRO A 194 34.78 3.40 -9.15
CA PRO A 194 35.10 4.51 -8.24
C PRO A 194 33.84 5.27 -7.79
N SER A 195 32.74 5.17 -8.55
CA SER A 195 31.49 5.87 -8.26
C SER A 195 30.27 4.96 -8.37
N SER A 196 29.23 5.27 -7.60
CA SER A 196 27.97 4.54 -7.55
C SER A 196 26.79 5.51 -7.57
N PRO A 197 25.68 5.20 -8.27
CA PRO A 197 24.47 6.01 -8.21
C PRO A 197 23.73 5.89 -6.86
N ALA A 198 24.25 5.09 -5.92
CA ALA A 198 23.66 4.92 -4.59
C ALA A 198 23.45 6.25 -3.85
N GLY A 199 24.35 7.23 -4.00
CA GLY A 199 24.19 8.54 -3.37
C GLY A 199 22.93 9.29 -3.83
N LEU A 200 22.65 9.27 -5.14
CA LEU A 200 21.44 9.87 -5.71
C LEU A 200 20.17 9.15 -5.24
N LEU A 201 20.23 7.82 -5.11
CA LEU A 201 19.10 7.02 -4.61
C LEU A 201 18.84 7.28 -3.11
N VAL A 202 19.90 7.45 -2.31
CA VAL A 202 19.76 7.88 -0.91
C VAL A 202 19.17 9.28 -0.82
N LEU A 203 19.62 10.22 -1.66
CA LEU A 203 19.04 11.57 -1.71
C LEU A 203 17.55 11.51 -2.07
N ALA A 204 17.16 10.70 -3.04
CA ALA A 204 15.76 10.50 -3.39
C ALA A 204 14.94 9.92 -2.23
N ALA A 205 15.48 8.93 -1.51
CA ALA A 205 14.84 8.36 -0.32
C ALA A 205 14.69 9.41 0.80
N LEU A 206 15.70 10.27 1.00
CA LEU A 206 15.63 11.38 1.94
C LEU A 206 14.54 12.38 1.57
N LEU A 207 14.44 12.78 0.30
CA LEU A 207 13.39 13.68 -0.18
C LEU A 207 11.99 13.09 0.07
N ILE A 208 11.78 11.81 -0.26
CA ILE A 208 10.52 11.11 -0.01
C ILE A 208 10.22 11.09 1.50
N ALA A 209 11.19 10.74 2.34
CA ALA A 209 11.03 10.70 3.79
C ALA A 209 10.70 12.09 4.37
N THR A 210 11.39 13.14 3.92
CA THR A 210 11.08 14.51 4.33
C THR A 210 9.67 14.92 3.93
N ALA A 211 9.23 14.57 2.72
CA ALA A 211 7.86 14.84 2.29
C ALA A 211 6.82 14.11 3.17
N VAL A 212 7.09 12.87 3.62
CA VAL A 212 6.22 12.16 4.58
C VAL A 212 6.13 12.90 5.91
N VAL A 213 7.23 13.46 6.43
CA VAL A 213 7.20 14.26 7.65
C VAL A 213 6.36 15.53 7.46
N LEU A 214 6.50 16.19 6.30
CA LEU A 214 5.81 17.44 6.03
C LEU A 214 4.33 17.27 5.67
N CYS A 215 3.92 16.08 5.22
CA CYS A 215 2.53 15.82 4.88
C CYS A 215 1.61 15.69 6.09
N GLY A 216 2.10 15.67 7.34
CA GLY A 216 1.26 15.65 8.55
C GLY A 216 0.75 14.29 9.03
N SER A 217 0.87 13.22 8.21
CA SER A 217 0.40 11.89 8.62
C SER A 217 1.23 11.27 9.75
N ARG A 218 0.70 11.27 10.98
CA ARG A 218 1.31 10.64 12.17
C ARG A 218 1.66 9.16 11.97
N ALA A 219 0.69 8.38 11.49
CA ALA A 219 0.90 6.96 11.19
C ALA A 219 1.91 6.79 10.05
N GLY A 220 1.87 7.68 9.06
CA GLY A 220 2.85 7.76 7.97
C GLY A 220 4.28 7.88 8.46
N VAL A 221 4.54 8.86 9.35
CA VAL A 221 5.87 9.10 9.93
C VAL A 221 6.34 7.91 10.78
N ALA A 222 5.45 7.30 11.57
CA ALA A 222 5.78 6.12 12.37
C ALA A 222 6.18 4.92 11.48
N VAL A 223 5.39 4.63 10.44
CA VAL A 223 5.69 3.56 9.47
C VAL A 223 6.99 3.85 8.73
N MET A 224 7.21 5.09 8.28
CA MET A 224 8.46 5.52 7.65
C MET A 224 9.67 5.25 8.55
N ALA A 225 9.60 5.64 9.82
CA ALA A 225 10.67 5.44 10.79
C ALA A 225 10.99 3.95 10.99
N LEU A 226 9.96 3.10 11.10
CA LEU A 226 10.13 1.64 11.20
C LEU A 226 10.76 1.05 9.93
N LEU A 227 10.36 1.50 8.74
CA LEU A 227 10.93 1.05 7.47
C LEU A 227 12.41 1.44 7.33
N VAL A 228 12.76 2.68 7.70
CA VAL A 228 14.15 3.15 7.72
C VAL A 228 14.97 2.36 8.75
N ALA A 229 14.45 2.15 9.96
CA ALA A 229 15.12 1.36 10.99
C ALA A 229 15.35 -0.09 10.54
N ALA A 230 14.35 -0.73 9.94
CA ALA A 230 14.46 -2.08 9.38
C ALA A 230 15.51 -2.12 8.25
N HIS A 231 15.56 -1.10 7.39
CA HIS A 231 16.58 -1.00 6.35
C HIS A 231 17.99 -0.84 6.93
N VAL A 232 18.17 0.04 7.92
CA VAL A 232 19.47 0.24 8.60
C VAL A 232 19.92 -1.06 9.28
N TRP A 233 19.02 -1.73 9.99
CA TRP A 233 19.29 -3.02 10.63
C TRP A 233 19.70 -4.11 9.63
N THR A 234 18.97 -4.24 8.51
CA THR A 234 19.30 -5.22 7.46
C THR A 234 20.61 -4.88 6.76
N ALA A 235 20.89 -3.60 6.49
CA ALA A 235 22.17 -3.15 5.95
C ALA A 235 23.33 -3.42 6.92
N HIS A 236 23.12 -3.20 8.22
CA HIS A 236 24.11 -3.49 9.25
C HIS A 236 24.44 -4.99 9.31
N ARG A 237 23.43 -5.86 9.34
CA ARG A 237 23.63 -7.31 9.27
C ARG A 237 24.32 -7.75 7.99
N ALA A 238 24.01 -7.13 6.85
CA ALA A 238 24.68 -7.42 5.59
C ALA A 238 26.17 -7.07 5.66
N VAL A 239 26.54 -5.94 6.25
CA VAL A 239 27.95 -5.55 6.44
C VAL A 239 28.68 -6.47 7.41
N GLN A 240 28.03 -6.91 8.50
CA GLN A 240 28.60 -7.89 9.43
C GLN A 240 28.93 -9.22 8.74
N ASN A 241 28.00 -9.72 7.92
CA ASN A 241 28.18 -10.99 7.20
C ASN A 241 29.15 -10.86 6.01
N TYR A 242 29.27 -9.66 5.44
CA TYR A 242 30.08 -9.39 4.26
C TYR A 242 30.88 -8.09 4.45
N PRO A 243 32.00 -8.11 5.21
CA PRO A 243 32.74 -6.89 5.58
C PRO A 243 33.21 -6.06 4.40
N PHE A 244 33.50 -6.69 3.26
CA PHE A 244 33.88 -6.01 2.02
C PHE A 244 32.78 -5.11 1.43
N THR A 245 31.53 -5.24 1.89
CA THR A 245 30.41 -4.35 1.50
C THR A 245 30.37 -3.06 2.32
N GLY A 246 31.10 -3.05 3.44
CA GLY A 246 31.36 -1.86 4.24
C GLY A 246 32.26 -0.90 3.47
N VAL A 247 31.74 0.29 3.18
CA VAL A 247 32.58 1.41 2.74
C VAL A 247 33.10 2.05 4.03
N PRO A 248 34.41 2.32 4.15
CA PRO A 248 34.91 3.16 5.21
C PRO A 248 34.29 4.55 5.04
N ILE A 249 33.15 4.78 5.69
CA ILE A 249 32.53 6.10 5.76
C ILE A 249 33.43 6.93 6.66
N SER A 250 33.92 8.06 6.15
CA SER A 250 34.72 9.00 6.94
C SER A 250 33.98 9.36 8.22
N LEU A 251 34.71 9.59 9.31
CA LEU A 251 34.11 9.96 10.59
C LEU A 251 33.15 11.16 10.44
N TRP A 252 33.52 12.13 9.61
CA TRP A 252 32.70 13.28 9.24
C TRP A 252 31.34 12.91 8.60
N LEU A 253 31.32 11.98 7.65
CA LEU A 253 30.07 11.55 7.04
C LEU A 253 29.20 10.75 8.01
N LYS A 254 29.82 10.00 8.94
CA LYS A 254 29.09 9.33 10.04
C LYS A 254 28.47 10.35 10.98
N THR A 255 29.22 11.39 11.38
CA THR A 255 28.71 12.43 12.28
C THR A 255 27.62 13.27 11.62
N LEU A 256 27.78 13.67 10.35
CA LEU A 256 26.72 14.32 9.58
C LEU A 256 25.47 13.45 9.45
N GLY A 257 25.64 12.15 9.17
CA GLY A 257 24.53 11.21 9.09
C GLY A 257 23.77 11.11 10.42
N TRP A 258 24.49 11.00 11.53
CA TRP A 258 23.89 11.01 12.87
C TRP A 258 23.22 12.34 13.21
N ALA A 259 23.84 13.47 12.87
CA ALA A 259 23.24 14.79 13.06
C ALA A 259 21.94 14.94 12.27
N GLY A 260 21.89 14.42 11.04
CA GLY A 260 20.67 14.37 10.22
C GLY A 260 19.57 13.51 10.85
N VAL A 261 19.91 12.34 11.39
CA VAL A 261 18.97 11.48 12.12
C VAL A 261 18.44 12.19 13.37
N VAL A 262 19.32 12.79 14.18
CA VAL A 262 18.93 13.54 15.38
C VAL A 262 18.04 14.72 15.03
N ALA A 263 18.36 15.47 13.97
CA ALA A 263 17.51 16.55 13.48
C ALA A 263 16.13 16.04 13.05
N ALA A 264 16.06 14.95 12.28
CA ALA A 264 14.81 14.34 11.85
C ALA A 264 13.95 13.87 13.03
N VAL A 265 14.57 13.23 14.03
CA VAL A 265 13.90 12.85 15.29
C VAL A 265 13.41 14.10 16.03
N GLY A 266 14.23 15.14 16.13
CA GLY A 266 13.85 16.41 16.76
C GLY A 266 12.67 17.07 16.06
N PHE A 267 12.60 17.05 14.73
CA PHE A 267 11.45 17.52 13.96
C PHE A 267 10.20 16.68 14.21
N ALA A 268 10.33 15.34 14.22
CA ALA A 268 9.21 14.45 14.50
C ALA A 268 8.66 14.67 15.92
N VAL A 269 9.56 14.75 16.92
CA VAL A 269 9.20 15.05 18.31
C VAL A 269 8.54 16.42 18.42
N ARG A 270 9.08 17.46 17.76
CA ARG A 270 8.50 18.80 17.75
C ARG A 270 7.12 18.84 17.10
N ALA A 271 6.93 18.14 15.98
CA ALA A 271 5.63 18.02 15.32
C ALA A 271 4.61 17.39 16.27
N PHE A 272 5.01 16.28 16.91
CA PHE A 272 4.19 15.60 17.91
C PHE A 272 3.89 16.49 19.13
N TRP A 273 4.88 17.26 19.60
CA TRP A 273 4.72 18.17 20.74
C TRP A 273 3.77 19.33 20.45
N ARG A 274 3.84 19.91 19.25
CA ARG A 274 2.90 20.98 18.83
C ARG A 274 1.46 20.48 18.86
N GLU A 275 1.23 19.25 18.46
CA GLU A 275 -0.10 18.63 18.49
C GLU A 275 -0.51 18.18 19.90
N TRP A 276 0.44 17.85 20.77
CA TRP A 276 0.17 17.53 22.18
C TRP A 276 -0.49 18.69 22.93
N THR A 277 -0.31 19.93 22.49
CA THR A 277 -1.07 21.07 23.04
C THR A 277 -2.58 20.99 22.75
N GLN A 278 -3.00 20.10 21.83
CA GLN A 278 -4.38 19.77 21.49
C GLN A 278 -4.83 18.42 22.09
N LEU A 279 -4.31 18.06 23.27
CA LEU A 279 -4.67 16.84 24.02
C LEU A 279 -6.18 16.56 24.07
N ALA A 280 -7.02 17.59 24.20
CA ALA A 280 -8.48 17.44 24.20
C ALA A 280 -9.02 16.93 22.84
N THR A 281 -8.48 17.42 21.73
CA THR A 281 -8.82 16.96 20.37
C THR A 281 -8.29 15.55 20.13
N ILE A 282 -7.05 15.27 20.54
CA ILE A 282 -6.45 13.93 20.47
C ILE A 282 -7.28 12.93 21.28
N GLY A 283 -7.73 13.30 22.48
CA GLY A 283 -8.57 12.45 23.33
C GLY A 283 -9.91 12.13 22.67
N LYS A 284 -10.57 13.12 22.04
CA LYS A 284 -11.81 12.90 21.29
C LYS A 284 -11.59 11.99 20.07
N GLU A 285 -10.52 12.21 19.32
CA GLU A 285 -10.17 11.38 18.17
C GLU A 285 -9.82 9.95 18.58
N TRP A 286 -9.08 9.78 19.67
CA TRP A 286 -8.75 8.47 20.22
C TRP A 286 -10.00 7.74 20.70
N ALA A 287 -10.90 8.43 21.41
CA ALA A 287 -12.19 7.87 21.82
C ALA A 287 -13.04 7.43 20.61
N PHE A 288 -13.04 8.24 19.54
CA PHE A 288 -13.72 7.89 18.28
C PHE A 288 -13.10 6.65 17.61
N ARG A 289 -11.78 6.62 17.42
CA ARG A 289 -11.06 5.50 16.77
C ARG A 289 -11.13 4.21 17.59
N SER A 290 -11.00 4.31 18.91
CA SER A 290 -11.14 3.16 19.82
C SER A 290 -12.59 2.66 19.86
N GLY A 291 -13.58 3.56 19.72
CA GLY A 291 -14.98 3.21 19.48
C GLY A 291 -15.16 2.37 18.22
N ILE A 292 -14.66 2.84 17.07
CA ILE A 292 -14.68 2.08 15.81
C ILE A 292 -14.02 0.71 15.97
N LEU A 293 -12.87 0.64 16.65
CA LEU A 293 -12.18 -0.62 16.90
C LEU A 293 -13.02 -1.57 17.77
N LYS A 294 -13.67 -1.04 18.82
CA LYS A 294 -14.56 -1.82 19.68
C LYS A 294 -15.76 -2.37 18.89
N ASP A 295 -16.37 -1.54 18.05
CA ASP A 295 -17.52 -1.92 17.21
C ASP A 295 -17.10 -2.94 16.14
N THR A 296 -15.91 -2.77 15.54
CA THR A 296 -15.31 -3.76 14.61
C THR A 296 -15.00 -5.07 15.33
N LEU A 297 -14.51 -5.02 16.56
CA LEU A 297 -14.23 -6.22 17.35
C LEU A 297 -15.53 -6.94 17.75
N ALA A 298 -16.61 -6.21 18.00
CA ALA A 298 -17.93 -6.79 18.21
C ALA A 298 -18.38 -7.58 16.97
N ALA A 299 -18.25 -6.99 15.77
CA ALA A 299 -18.54 -7.69 14.51
C ALA A 299 -17.69 -8.97 14.33
N TRP A 300 -16.40 -8.90 14.66
CA TRP A 300 -15.52 -10.06 14.59
C TRP A 300 -15.89 -11.16 15.60
N ARG A 301 -16.31 -10.79 16.82
CA ARG A 301 -16.68 -11.73 17.89
C ARG A 301 -17.90 -12.59 17.55
N GLU A 302 -18.80 -12.09 16.69
CA GLU A 302 -19.95 -12.87 16.23
C GLU A 302 -19.58 -13.94 15.20
N GLN A 303 -18.46 -13.76 14.49
CA GLN A 303 -17.95 -14.69 13.48
C GLN A 303 -16.42 -14.84 13.60
N PRO A 304 -15.89 -15.42 14.69
CA PRO A 304 -14.46 -15.36 15.00
C PRO A 304 -13.59 -16.21 14.08
N VAL A 305 -14.15 -17.25 13.46
CA VAL A 305 -13.41 -18.19 12.60
C VAL A 305 -13.28 -17.65 11.18
N TRP A 306 -14.40 -17.28 10.57
CA TRP A 306 -14.46 -16.89 9.16
C TRP A 306 -14.70 -15.38 8.96
N GLY A 307 -15.04 -14.63 10.01
CA GLY A 307 -15.48 -13.25 9.87
C GLY A 307 -16.76 -13.15 9.04
N THR A 308 -16.97 -11.96 8.47
CA THR A 308 -18.21 -11.62 7.74
C THR A 308 -18.03 -11.64 6.21
N GLY A 309 -16.88 -12.15 5.74
CA GLY A 309 -16.51 -12.22 4.32
C GLY A 309 -15.65 -11.05 3.82
N PRO A 310 -14.81 -11.26 2.79
CA PRO A 310 -14.03 -10.20 2.16
C PRO A 310 -14.92 -9.11 1.54
N GLY A 311 -14.55 -7.85 1.73
CA GLY A 311 -15.24 -6.69 1.13
C GLY A 311 -16.59 -6.34 1.76
N THR A 312 -17.00 -7.00 2.84
CA THR A 312 -18.32 -6.77 3.45
C THR A 312 -18.32 -5.69 4.52
N PHE A 313 -17.15 -5.20 4.94
CA PHE A 313 -17.01 -4.27 6.06
C PHE A 313 -17.89 -3.01 5.93
N THR A 314 -17.93 -2.37 4.77
CA THR A 314 -18.76 -1.16 4.55
C THR A 314 -20.26 -1.44 4.64
N THR A 315 -20.68 -2.68 4.39
CA THR A 315 -22.07 -3.12 4.51
C THR A 315 -22.41 -3.53 5.93
N VAL A 316 -21.48 -4.20 6.62
CA VAL A 316 -21.72 -4.81 7.93
C VAL A 316 -21.48 -3.84 9.07
N PHE A 317 -20.45 -2.99 8.97
CA PHE A 317 -20.03 -2.08 10.04
C PHE A 317 -21.14 -1.14 10.55
N PRO A 318 -22.03 -0.57 9.72
CA PRO A 318 -23.12 0.29 10.20
C PRO A 318 -24.05 -0.36 11.23
N TYR A 319 -24.15 -1.70 11.30
CA TYR A 319 -24.98 -2.41 12.28
C TYR A 319 -24.34 -2.58 13.65
N TYR A 320 -23.00 -2.49 13.70
CA TYR A 320 -22.24 -2.55 14.94
C TYR A 320 -21.86 -1.15 15.42
N GLN A 321 -22.04 -0.13 14.58
CA GLN A 321 -21.69 1.24 14.90
C GLN A 321 -22.58 1.75 16.03
N SER A 322 -21.94 2.08 17.15
CA SER A 322 -22.63 2.73 18.25
C SER A 322 -23.20 4.09 17.84
N GLU A 323 -24.39 4.45 18.36
CA GLU A 323 -25.13 5.67 18.00
C GLU A 323 -24.29 6.95 18.08
N MET A 324 -23.31 6.97 18.99
CA MET A 324 -22.37 8.08 19.17
C MET A 324 -21.57 8.42 17.90
N PHE A 325 -21.43 7.46 16.99
CA PHE A 325 -20.63 7.55 15.76
C PHE A 325 -21.46 7.44 14.47
N ALA A 326 -22.74 7.04 14.57
CA ALA A 326 -23.64 6.96 13.42
C ALA A 326 -23.73 8.30 12.67
N GLY A 327 -23.58 8.26 11.34
CA GLY A 327 -23.66 9.45 10.48
C GLY A 327 -22.42 10.35 10.46
N LYS A 328 -21.37 10.04 11.23
CA LYS A 328 -20.07 10.74 11.12
C LYS A 328 -19.19 10.03 10.09
N THR A 329 -18.92 10.69 8.97
CA THR A 329 -17.90 10.24 8.02
C THR A 329 -16.51 10.37 8.63
N ILE A 330 -15.74 9.29 8.56
CA ILE A 330 -14.30 9.30 8.82
C ILE A 330 -13.67 10.12 7.69
N LEU A 331 -13.31 11.38 7.98
CA LEU A 331 -12.47 12.19 7.10
C LEU A 331 -11.03 12.11 7.59
#